data_AF-A0A0C9PU23-F1
#
_entry.id   AF-A0A0C9PU23-F1
#
_cell.length_a   1.000
_cell.length_b   1.000
_cell.length_c   1.000
_cell.angle_alpha   90.00
_cell.angle_beta   90.00
_cell.angle_gamma   90.00
#
_symmetry.space_group_name_H-M   'P 1'
#
loop_
_entity.id
_entity.type
_entity.pdbx_description
1 polymer ?
#
loop_
_entity_poly.entity_id
_entity_poly.type
_entity_poly.pdbx_seq_one_letter_code
_entity_poly.pdbx_strand_id
1 'polypeptide(L)'
;RLIAELNKEQEAFIAGKTNEKGEAVAPWVGAPNEDALREECLALSTDRRNFVRAPPPGVEFEWDFEAIQPTAQATLALDPNLETMRFELVPKVITEENFWRNYFYRVSLLRQSHELNTLASQAESNPNQSLTSTGSIDHTQEE
;
A
#
# COMPACT_ATOMS: atom_id res chain seq x y z
N ARG A 1 -24.24 17.94 7.67
CA ARG A 1 -23.57 18.68 6.57
C ARG A 1 -22.07 18.44 6.59
N LEU A 2 -21.37 18.62 7.72
CA LEU A 2 -19.92 18.40 7.83
C LEU A 2 -19.43 16.98 7.46
N ILE A 3 -20.15 15.93 7.87
CA ILE A 3 -19.76 14.54 7.59
C ILE A 3 -19.86 14.19 6.10
N ALA A 4 -20.88 14.73 5.40
CA ALA A 4 -21.04 14.52 3.97
C ALA A 4 -19.99 15.31 3.16
N GLU A 5 -19.61 16.49 3.64
CA GLU A 5 -18.50 17.29 3.09
C GLU A 5 -17.18 16.53 3.23
N LEU A 6 -16.90 15.97 4.42
CA LEU A 6 -15.68 15.21 4.70
C LEU A 6 -15.58 13.93 3.87
N ASN A 7 -16.68 13.16 3.75
CA ASN A 7 -16.72 11.98 2.90
C ASN A 7 -16.49 12.32 1.43
N LYS A 8 -17.08 13.43 0.96
CA LYS A 8 -16.90 13.90 -0.41
C LYS A 8 -15.48 14.38 -0.68
N GLU A 9 -14.85 15.07 0.28
CA GLU A 9 -13.44 15.47 0.19
C GLU A 9 -12.51 14.24 0.24
N GLN A 10 -12.83 13.23 1.04
CA GLN A 10 -12.07 11.99 1.11
C GLN A 10 -12.21 11.17 -0.19
N GLU A 11 -13.41 11.06 -0.75
CA GLU A 11 -13.68 10.46 -2.06
C GLU A 11 -12.98 11.23 -3.20
N ALA A 12 -13.00 12.57 -3.16
CA ALA A 12 -12.31 13.41 -4.14
C ALA A 12 -10.78 13.29 -4.02
N PHE A 13 -10.24 13.11 -2.81
CA PHE A 13 -8.83 12.85 -2.57
C PHE A 13 -8.41 11.47 -3.10
N ILE A 14 -9.25 10.45 -2.90
CA ILE A 14 -9.02 9.10 -3.43
C ILE A 14 -9.13 9.10 -4.97
N ALA A 15 -10.11 9.82 -5.53
CA ALA A 15 -10.29 9.94 -6.98
C ALA A 15 -9.22 10.81 -7.67
N GLY A 16 -8.63 11.77 -6.94
CA GLY A 16 -7.56 12.64 -7.45
C GLY A 16 -6.21 11.93 -7.63
N LYS A 17 -5.94 10.88 -6.85
CA LYS A 17 -4.70 10.08 -6.98
C LYS A 17 -4.60 9.31 -8.30
N THR A 18 -5.69 9.15 -9.04
CA THR A 18 -5.72 8.36 -10.27
C THR A 18 -5.40 9.16 -11.54
N ASN A 19 -5.22 10.49 -11.48
CA ASN A 19 -5.15 11.30 -12.71
C ASN A 19 -4.21 12.51 -12.73
N GLU A 20 -3.27 12.63 -11.79
CA GLU A 20 -2.19 13.60 -11.93
C GLU A 20 -0.97 12.89 -12.52
N LYS A 21 -0.47 13.36 -13.67
CA LYS A 21 0.88 13.04 -14.17
C LYS A 21 1.90 13.65 -13.21
N GLY A 22 1.95 13.13 -11.99
CA GLY A 22 3.01 13.37 -11.03
C GLY A 22 4.30 12.74 -11.54
N GLU A 23 5.41 13.34 -11.15
CA GLU A 23 6.71 12.70 -11.27
C GLU A 23 6.62 11.31 -10.62
N ALA A 24 7.13 10.28 -11.28
CA ALA A 24 7.02 8.93 -10.77
C ALA A 24 7.76 8.84 -9.43
N VAL A 25 7.06 8.41 -8.38
CA VAL A 25 7.62 8.31 -7.02
C VAL A 25 7.85 6.87 -6.61
N ALA A 26 8.77 6.67 -5.68
CA ALA A 26 9.03 5.39 -5.03
C ALA A 26 7.83 4.94 -4.17
N PRO A 27 7.65 3.64 -3.94
CA PRO A 27 6.41 3.09 -3.38
C PRO A 27 6.15 3.43 -1.90
N TRP A 28 7.17 3.89 -1.17
CA TRP A 28 7.05 4.33 0.22
C TRP A 28 6.57 5.78 0.37
N VAL A 29 6.62 6.59 -0.70
CA VAL A 29 6.29 8.01 -0.63
C VAL A 29 4.82 8.22 -0.26
N GLY A 30 4.57 9.03 0.77
CA GLY A 30 3.24 9.34 1.28
C GLY A 30 2.61 8.22 2.12
N ALA A 31 3.36 7.16 2.45
CA ALA A 31 2.93 6.16 3.41
C ALA A 31 3.13 6.64 4.86
N PRO A 32 2.35 6.12 5.82
CA PRO A 32 2.67 6.28 7.24
C PRO A 32 4.06 5.74 7.55
N ASN A 33 4.82 6.43 8.41
CA ASN A 33 6.20 6.06 8.77
C ASN A 33 7.11 5.85 7.54
N GLU A 34 7.00 6.75 6.55
CA GLU A 34 7.69 6.68 5.27
C GLU A 34 9.18 6.29 5.37
N ASP A 35 9.94 6.88 6.29
CA ASP A 35 11.37 6.58 6.44
C ASP A 35 11.62 5.11 6.83
N ALA A 36 10.82 4.55 7.75
CA ALA A 36 10.94 3.16 8.16
C ALA A 36 10.49 2.20 7.05
N LEU A 37 9.38 2.50 6.37
CA LEU A 37 8.93 1.72 5.22
C LEU A 37 9.97 1.74 4.09
N ARG A 38 10.61 2.89 3.83
CA ARG A 38 11.70 3.01 2.86
C ARG A 38 12.83 2.06 3.21
N GLU A 39 13.33 2.09 4.45
CA GLU A 39 14.43 1.23 4.87
C GLU A 39 14.10 -0.26 4.71
N GLU A 40 12.89 -0.67 5.09
CA GLU A 40 12.42 -2.05 4.91
C GLU A 40 12.29 -2.43 3.43
N CYS A 41 11.79 -1.53 2.57
CA CYS A 41 11.73 -1.76 1.13
C CYS A 41 13.13 -1.93 0.52
N LEU A 42 14.08 -1.06 0.86
CA LEU A 42 15.47 -1.16 0.40
C LEU A 42 16.13 -2.47 0.89
N ALA A 43 15.80 -2.92 2.10
CA ALA A 43 16.31 -4.19 2.63
C ALA A 43 15.83 -5.40 1.83
N LEU A 44 14.66 -5.33 1.16
CA LEU A 44 14.17 -6.42 0.29
C LEU A 44 15.18 -6.75 -0.80
N SER A 45 15.88 -5.76 -1.33
CA SER A 45 16.84 -5.90 -2.42
C SER A 45 18.13 -6.61 -2.05
N THR A 46 18.34 -6.86 -0.75
CA THR A 46 19.50 -7.62 -0.25
C THR A 46 19.28 -9.14 -0.22
N ASP A 47 18.04 -9.59 -0.43
CA ASP A 47 17.69 -11.02 -0.43
C ASP A 47 17.06 -11.45 -1.75
N ARG A 48 17.82 -12.25 -2.50
CA ARG A 48 17.42 -12.85 -3.78
C ARG A 48 16.04 -13.51 -3.74
N ARG A 49 15.62 -14.06 -2.60
CA ARG A 49 14.32 -14.75 -2.45
C ARG A 49 13.13 -13.83 -2.69
N ASN A 50 13.28 -12.52 -2.46
CA ASN A 50 12.23 -11.53 -2.71
C ASN A 50 11.89 -11.35 -4.18
N PHE A 51 12.81 -11.73 -5.08
CA PHE A 51 12.64 -11.63 -6.52
C PHE A 51 12.17 -12.93 -7.18
N VAL A 52 12.60 -14.09 -6.68
CA VAL A 52 12.35 -15.38 -7.36
C VAL A 52 11.16 -16.16 -6.81
N ARG A 53 10.67 -15.79 -5.61
CA ARG A 53 9.51 -16.45 -5.02
C ARG A 53 8.24 -15.69 -5.38
N ALA A 54 7.39 -16.33 -6.18
CA ALA A 54 6.10 -15.81 -6.55
C ALA A 54 5.20 -15.53 -5.33
N PRO A 55 4.23 -14.59 -5.46
CA PRO A 55 3.12 -14.50 -4.54
C PRO A 55 2.41 -15.85 -4.39
N PRO A 56 1.90 -16.21 -3.19
CA PRO A 56 1.14 -17.43 -2.99
C PRO A 56 -0.06 -17.52 -3.96
N PRO A 57 -0.40 -18.71 -4.49
CA PRO A 57 -1.59 -18.87 -5.32
C PRO A 57 -2.85 -18.43 -4.58
N GLY A 58 -3.74 -17.71 -5.27
CA GLY A 58 -5.02 -17.27 -4.72
C GLY A 58 -4.97 -16.02 -3.85
N VAL A 59 -3.79 -15.41 -3.63
CA VAL A 59 -3.73 -14.08 -3.02
C VAL A 59 -4.21 -13.03 -4.02
N GLU A 60 -5.09 -12.14 -3.56
CA GLU A 60 -5.53 -10.98 -4.33
C GLU A 60 -4.49 -9.87 -4.19
N PHE A 61 -3.88 -9.50 -5.31
CA PHE A 61 -2.86 -8.47 -5.41
C PHE A 61 -3.04 -7.80 -6.77
N GLU A 62 -3.46 -6.54 -6.75
CA GLU A 62 -3.62 -5.75 -7.97
C GLU A 62 -2.26 -5.60 -8.66
N TRP A 63 -2.20 -6.03 -9.91
CA TRP A 63 -0.95 -6.08 -10.66
C TRP A 63 -1.20 -5.70 -12.11
N ASP A 64 -0.50 -4.67 -12.55
CA ASP A 64 -0.38 -4.28 -13.95
C ASP A 64 1.08 -3.91 -14.20
N PHE A 65 1.69 -4.62 -15.14
CA PHE A 65 3.11 -4.49 -15.43
C PHE A 65 3.47 -3.14 -16.07
N GLU A 66 2.58 -2.57 -16.87
CA GLU A 66 2.81 -1.28 -17.53
C GLU A 66 2.58 -0.13 -16.56
N ALA A 67 1.51 -0.23 -15.75
CA ALA A 67 1.17 0.80 -14.77
C ALA A 67 2.26 0.96 -13.69
N ILE A 68 2.97 -0.10 -13.34
CA ILE A 68 4.01 -0.07 -12.30
C ILE A 68 5.38 0.42 -12.80
N GLN A 69 5.61 0.48 -14.13
CA GLN A 69 6.92 0.85 -14.69
C GLN A 69 7.48 2.19 -14.15
N PRO A 70 6.68 3.27 -14.05
CA PRO A 70 7.20 4.54 -13.54
C PRO A 70 7.71 4.41 -12.10
N THR A 71 6.95 3.75 -11.23
CA THR A 71 7.34 3.47 -9.84
C THR A 71 8.58 2.58 -9.76
N ALA A 72 8.68 1.57 -10.65
CA ALA A 72 9.86 0.72 -10.75
C ALA A 72 11.13 1.52 -11.07
N GLN A 73 11.06 2.43 -12.04
CA GLN A 73 12.19 3.31 -12.39
C GLN A 73 12.58 4.25 -11.25
N ALA A 74 11.59 4.86 -10.59
CA ALA A 74 11.85 5.71 -9.42
C ALA A 74 12.50 4.94 -8.27
N THR A 75 12.11 3.67 -8.07
CA THR A 75 12.70 2.80 -7.04
C THR A 75 14.13 2.41 -7.41
N LEU A 76 14.39 2.04 -8.67
CA LEU A 76 15.75 1.71 -9.15
C LEU A 76 16.73 2.87 -8.96
N ALA A 77 16.30 4.10 -9.24
CA ALA A 77 17.15 5.28 -9.08
C ALA A 77 17.61 5.50 -7.63
N LEU A 78 16.91 4.92 -6.65
CA LEU A 78 17.18 5.06 -5.22
C LEU A 78 17.78 3.78 -4.60
N ASP A 79 17.79 2.65 -5.31
CA ASP A 79 18.22 1.35 -4.81
C ASP A 79 19.24 0.65 -5.73
N PRO A 80 20.55 0.81 -5.48
CA PRO A 80 21.58 0.17 -6.29
C PRO A 80 21.63 -1.36 -6.12
N ASN A 81 21.13 -1.90 -5.01
CA ASN A 81 21.05 -3.36 -4.83
C ASN A 81 19.95 -3.94 -5.72
N LEU A 82 18.83 -3.23 -5.87
CA LEU A 82 17.73 -3.60 -6.77
C LEU A 82 18.20 -3.66 -8.23
N GLU A 83 18.98 -2.67 -8.66
CA GLU A 83 19.58 -2.66 -10.00
C GLU A 83 20.53 -3.86 -10.21
N THR A 84 21.38 -4.14 -9.22
CA THR A 84 22.29 -5.29 -9.24
C THR A 84 21.52 -6.60 -9.36
N MET A 85 20.49 -6.80 -8.53
CA MET A 85 19.64 -8.00 -8.58
C MET A 85 18.93 -8.14 -9.92
N ARG A 86 18.42 -7.03 -10.48
CA ARG A 86 17.76 -7.04 -11.80
C ARG A 86 18.73 -7.49 -12.90
N PHE A 87 19.95 -6.94 -12.92
CA PHE A 87 20.99 -7.32 -13.89
C PHE A 87 21.43 -8.79 -13.77
N GLU A 88 21.47 -9.32 -12.54
CA GLU A 88 21.83 -10.70 -12.28
C GLU A 88 20.71 -11.70 -12.62
N LEU A 89 19.45 -11.34 -12.36
CA LEU A 89 18.33 -12.26 -12.42
C LEU A 89 17.54 -12.18 -13.72
N VAL A 90 17.54 -11.06 -14.43
CA VAL A 90 16.72 -10.85 -15.63
C VAL A 90 17.61 -10.76 -16.88
N PRO A 91 17.27 -11.47 -17.98
CA PRO A 91 16.25 -12.53 -18.11
C PRO A 91 16.76 -13.92 -17.66
N LYS A 92 17.95 -13.98 -17.03
CA LYS A 92 18.71 -15.22 -16.82
C LYS A 92 18.00 -16.26 -15.94
N VAL A 93 17.23 -15.81 -14.96
CA VAL A 93 16.58 -16.64 -13.94
C VAL A 93 15.06 -16.46 -14.00
N ILE A 94 14.59 -15.23 -14.14
CA ILE A 94 13.16 -14.89 -14.21
C ILE A 94 12.93 -13.80 -15.25
N THR A 95 11.69 -13.68 -15.72
CA THR A 95 11.28 -12.59 -16.62
C THR A 95 11.25 -11.26 -15.87
N GLU A 96 11.40 -10.16 -16.61
CA GLU A 96 11.26 -8.79 -16.10
C GLU A 96 9.94 -8.59 -15.35
N GLU A 97 8.82 -9.03 -15.96
CA GLU A 97 7.50 -8.93 -15.34
C GLU A 97 7.42 -9.68 -14.01
N ASN A 98 7.93 -10.92 -13.95
CA ASN A 98 7.89 -11.70 -12.70
C ASN A 98 8.85 -11.14 -11.64
N PHE A 99 10.00 -10.58 -12.04
CA PHE A 99 10.89 -9.87 -11.13
C PHE A 99 10.15 -8.75 -10.41
N TRP A 100 9.48 -7.89 -11.18
CA TRP A 100 8.74 -6.77 -10.62
C TRP A 100 7.50 -7.20 -9.85
N ARG A 101 6.75 -8.19 -10.35
CA ARG A 101 5.56 -8.71 -9.67
C ARG A 101 5.89 -9.25 -8.30
N ASN A 102 6.98 -10.00 -8.20
CA ASN A 102 7.41 -10.61 -6.95
C ASN A 102 7.92 -9.55 -5.96
N TYR A 103 8.74 -8.61 -6.43
CA TYR A 103 9.25 -7.51 -5.60
C TYR A 103 8.14 -6.62 -5.06
N PHE A 104 7.26 -6.11 -5.93
CA PHE A 104 6.19 -5.19 -5.52
C PHE A 104 5.11 -5.87 -4.68
N TYR A 105 4.94 -7.19 -4.79
CA TYR A 105 4.13 -7.93 -3.83
C TYR A 105 4.73 -7.89 -2.42
N ARG A 106 6.07 -7.98 -2.25
CA ARG A 106 6.69 -7.83 -0.93
C ARG A 106 6.51 -6.40 -0.41
N VAL A 107 6.70 -5.40 -1.27
CA VAL A 107 6.49 -3.99 -0.93
C VAL A 107 5.04 -3.75 -0.49
N SER A 108 4.04 -4.33 -1.17
CA SER A 108 2.64 -4.14 -0.78
C SER A 108 2.33 -4.71 0.61
N LEU A 109 2.95 -5.85 0.97
CA LEU A 109 2.80 -6.42 2.31
C LEU A 109 3.39 -5.51 3.39
N LEU A 110 4.58 -4.94 3.16
CA LEU A 110 5.19 -3.98 4.08
C LEU A 110 4.27 -2.76 4.24
N ARG A 111 3.79 -2.21 3.14
CA ARG A 111 2.91 -1.04 3.16
C ARG A 111 1.61 -1.30 3.92
N GLN A 112 0.94 -2.43 3.66
CA GLN A 112 -0.26 -2.83 4.40
C GLN A 112 0.02 -2.99 5.91
N SER A 113 1.18 -3.57 6.27
CA SER A 113 1.59 -3.71 7.67
C SER A 113 1.74 -2.35 8.37
N HIS A 114 2.39 -1.37 7.72
CA HIS A 114 2.55 -0.02 8.27
C HIS A 114 1.23 0.75 8.38
N GLU A 115 0.34 0.59 7.40
CA GLU A 115 -1.01 1.18 7.43
C GLU A 115 -1.83 0.61 8.60
N LEU A 116 -1.83 -0.72 8.79
CA LEU A 116 -2.52 -1.37 9.91
C LEU A 116 -1.95 -0.98 11.28
N ASN A 117 -0.63 -0.91 11.42
CA ASN A 117 0.03 -0.49 12.66
C ASN A 117 -0.36 0.94 13.04
N THR A 118 -0.46 1.83 12.04
CA THR A 118 -0.88 3.21 12.23
C THR A 118 -2.34 3.30 12.71
N LEU A 119 -3.25 2.52 12.11
CA LEU A 119 -4.65 2.46 12.52
C LEU A 119 -4.81 1.90 13.95
N ALA A 120 -4.05 0.86 14.30
CA ALA A 120 -4.05 0.29 15.65
C ALA A 120 -3.59 1.32 16.70
N SER A 121 -2.49 2.03 16.40
CA SER A 121 -1.95 3.07 17.29
C SER A 121 -2.94 4.22 17.52
N GLN A 122 -3.72 4.58 16.50
CA GLN A 122 -4.77 5.60 16.62
C GLN A 122 -5.95 5.11 17.47
N ALA A 123 -6.38 3.85 17.31
CA ALA A 123 -7.47 3.27 18.10
C ALA A 123 -7.13 3.19 19.60
N GLU A 124 -5.89 2.86 19.95
CA GLU A 124 -5.42 2.82 21.34
C GLU A 124 -5.33 4.20 21.98
N SER A 125 -5.07 5.25 21.19
CA SER A 125 -4.98 6.63 21.67
C SER A 125 -6.33 7.30 21.95
N ASN A 126 -7.46 6.69 21.57
CA ASN A 126 -8.80 7.29 21.69
C ASN A 126 -9.84 6.35 22.37
N PRO A 127 -9.77 6.15 23.69
CA PRO A 127 -10.57 5.14 24.41
C PRO A 127 -12.07 5.46 24.58
N ASN A 128 -12.61 6.54 23.98
CA ASN A 128 -13.92 7.09 24.36
C ASN A 128 -15.02 7.06 23.28
N GLN A 129 -15.06 6.03 22.44
CA GLN A 129 -16.26 5.71 21.64
C GLN A 129 -16.79 4.31 21.97
N SER A 130 -17.30 4.18 23.19
CA SER A 130 -18.20 3.09 23.55
C SER A 130 -19.54 3.27 22.82
N LEU A 131 -19.92 2.22 22.09
CA LEU A 131 -21.23 1.98 21.51
C LEU A 131 -22.36 2.28 22.49
N THR A 132 -23.20 3.27 22.19
CA THR A 132 -24.60 3.32 22.66
C THR A 132 -25.50 3.67 21.49
N SER A 133 -25.70 2.70 20.58
CA SER A 133 -26.80 2.75 19.62
C SER A 133 -28.06 2.26 20.32
N THR A 134 -28.91 3.23 20.68
CA THR A 134 -30.36 3.22 20.42
C THR A 134 -31.15 1.94 20.77
N GLY A 135 -31.66 1.87 22.00
CA GLY A 135 -32.82 1.07 22.36
C GLY A 135 -34.11 1.78 21.95
N SER A 136 -34.77 1.19 20.97
CA SER A 136 -36.11 1.37 20.39
C SER A 136 -37.15 2.26 21.10
N ILE A 137 -37.85 3.00 20.24
CA ILE A 137 -39.09 3.77 20.42
C ILE A 137 -40.22 2.85 20.91
N ASP A 138 -40.94 3.27 21.95
CA ASP A 138 -42.31 2.80 22.24
C ASP A 138 -43.24 4.01 22.19
N HIS A 139 -44.12 4.03 21.19
CA HIS A 139 -45.22 4.98 21.09
C HIS A 139 -46.49 4.16 20.89
N THR A 140 -47.12 3.79 22.01
CA THR A 140 -48.44 3.18 22.05
C THR A 140 -49.50 4.27 21.84
N GLN A 141 -50.43 4.02 20.91
CA GLN A 141 -51.56 4.90 20.57
C GLN A 141 -52.86 4.09 20.73
N GLU A 142 -53.56 4.27 21.86
CA GLU A 142 -54.97 3.93 22.16
C GLU A 142 -55.36 4.92 23.29
N GLU A 143 -56.45 5.70 23.32
CA GLU A 143 -57.73 5.81 22.61
C GLU A 143 -58.04 7.28 22.26
#